data_AF-A0A4Y7ZHX1-F1
#
_entry.id   AF-A0A4Y7ZHX1-F1
#
_cell.length_a   1.000
_cell.length_b   1.000
_cell.length_c   1.000
_cell.angle_alpha   90.00
_cell.angle_beta   90.00
_cell.angle_gamma   90.00
#
_symmetry.space_group_name_H-M   'P 1'
#
loop_
_entity.id
_entity.type
_entity.pdbx_description
1 polymer ?
#
loop_
_entity_poly.entity_id
_entity_poly.type
_entity_poly.pdbx_seq_one_letter_code
_entity_poly.pdbx_strand_id
1 'polypeptide(L)'
;MSFTKSNNPTVDNLINAYNAFDILGLMNDDLRKDSALINVVKKFNSTFKGDAWVLNNYLPFDTCKDALLLAEKGDLDKANLTLIKGVTKGIELFMLHLPSAEEFNDRSAILENAHDLYLQNNHTAAIPLLLIAMDGISNDIANLGLFAQNSDLKVWDSITQYEETFTYIQENFLTKSRTKTNLEEIYLPYRNGILHGRDVNFSNSHVSAKCWNILFTLRTWYIDQKNELYKKKQLENQSDQKNKNEIFEHYLTAFKERSNEANFTDDFGVINVTTKFFDSFGNKKGGEKLSH
;
A
#
# COMPACT_ATOMS: atom_id res chain seq x y z
N MET A 1 17.95 11.37 20.14
CA MET A 1 16.94 10.31 19.93
C MET A 1 17.38 9.47 18.77
N SER A 2 17.52 8.16 18.96
CA SER A 2 17.85 7.21 17.90
C SER A 2 16.71 7.22 16.88
N PHE A 3 16.94 7.74 15.68
CA PHE A 3 16.04 7.50 14.55
C PHE A 3 16.21 6.02 14.19
N THR A 4 15.34 5.16 14.74
CA THR A 4 15.15 3.81 14.21
C THR A 4 14.84 3.96 12.72
N LYS A 5 15.70 3.43 11.85
CA LYS A 5 15.43 3.40 10.41
C LYS A 5 14.07 2.73 10.20
N SER A 6 13.11 3.47 9.67
CA SER A 6 11.80 2.93 9.31
C SER A 6 11.94 1.76 8.34
N ASN A 7 11.05 0.78 8.48
CA ASN A 7 10.97 -0.35 7.57
C ASN A 7 10.35 0.04 6.20
N ASN A 8 9.87 1.28 6.04
CA ASN A 8 9.22 1.77 4.82
C ASN A 8 9.84 3.09 4.31
N PRO A 9 11.12 3.05 3.87
CA PRO A 9 11.85 4.26 3.51
C PRO A 9 11.29 5.00 2.29
N THR A 10 10.61 4.34 1.36
CA THR A 10 9.98 5.05 0.21
C THR A 10 8.83 5.94 0.70
N VAL A 11 7.98 5.42 1.57
CA VAL A 11 6.86 6.18 2.17
C VAL A 11 7.41 7.33 3.00
N ASP A 12 8.41 7.06 3.85
CA ASP A 12 9.04 8.08 4.68
C ASP A 12 9.68 9.20 3.86
N ASN A 13 10.43 8.85 2.80
CA ASN A 13 11.05 9.82 1.90
C ASN A 13 10.00 10.70 1.23
N LEU A 14 8.88 10.11 0.81
CA LEU A 14 7.78 10.83 0.18
C LEU A 14 7.10 11.79 1.17
N ILE A 15 6.84 11.35 2.41
CA ILE A 15 6.29 12.20 3.47
C ILE A 15 7.24 13.37 3.78
N ASN A 16 8.54 13.08 3.94
CA ASN A 16 9.55 14.08 4.24
C ASN A 16 9.68 15.11 3.12
N ALA A 17 9.65 14.68 1.86
CA ALA A 17 9.69 15.58 0.71
C ALA A 17 8.49 16.54 0.69
N TYR A 18 7.28 16.04 0.94
CA TYR A 18 6.08 16.86 0.98
C TYR A 18 6.06 17.83 2.15
N ASN A 19 6.47 17.38 3.34
CA ASN A 19 6.61 18.27 4.49
C ASN A 19 7.62 19.40 4.20
N ALA A 20 8.74 19.08 3.52
CA ALA A 20 9.72 20.09 3.13
C ALA A 20 9.15 21.08 2.11
N PHE A 21 8.41 20.61 1.10
CA PHE A 21 7.75 21.50 0.14
C PHE A 21 6.71 22.41 0.80
N ASP A 22 5.97 21.93 1.79
CA ASP A 22 5.00 22.71 2.55
C ASP A 22 5.69 23.80 3.39
N ILE A 23 6.71 23.43 4.16
CA ILE A 23 7.50 24.37 4.98
C ILE A 23 8.14 25.46 4.11
N LEU A 24 8.64 25.10 2.92
CA LEU A 24 9.28 26.04 2.00
C LEU A 24 8.28 26.87 1.18
N GLY A 25 6.97 26.66 1.34
CA GLY A 25 5.94 27.35 0.55
C GLY A 25 5.92 26.99 -0.93
N LEU A 26 6.50 25.83 -1.29
CA LEU A 26 6.63 25.33 -2.67
C LEU A 26 5.48 24.42 -3.10
N MET A 27 4.46 24.26 -2.24
CA MET A 27 3.25 23.49 -2.54
C MET A 27 2.40 24.18 -3.61
N ASN A 28 2.53 23.74 -4.86
CA ASN A 28 1.64 24.12 -5.96
C ASN A 28 0.32 23.31 -5.94
N ASP A 29 -0.63 23.69 -6.78
CA ASP A 29 -1.97 23.05 -6.81
C ASP A 29 -1.91 21.56 -7.14
N ASP A 30 -0.93 21.09 -7.91
CA ASP A 30 -0.78 19.68 -8.25
C ASP A 30 -0.20 18.86 -7.08
N LEU A 31 0.81 19.38 -6.39
CA LEU A 31 1.31 18.79 -5.14
C LEU A 31 0.26 18.80 -4.03
N ARG A 32 -0.58 19.85 -3.98
CA ARG A 32 -1.72 19.88 -3.06
C ARG A 32 -2.77 18.84 -3.40
N LYS A 33 -3.03 18.56 -4.68
CA LYS A 33 -3.90 17.45 -5.10
C LYS A 33 -3.30 16.09 -4.72
N ASP A 34 -1.99 15.92 -4.87
CA ASP A 34 -1.28 14.68 -4.53
C ASP A 34 -1.12 14.47 -3.01
N SER A 35 -1.33 15.50 -2.18
CA SER A 35 -1.37 15.37 -0.71
C SER A 35 -2.42 14.37 -0.22
N ALA A 36 -3.49 14.14 -1.00
CA ALA A 36 -4.50 13.14 -0.71
C ALA A 36 -3.91 11.72 -0.68
N LEU A 37 -2.96 11.42 -1.57
CA LEU A 37 -2.28 10.11 -1.62
C LEU A 37 -1.51 9.87 -0.33
N ILE A 38 -0.76 10.88 0.10
CA ILE A 38 0.03 10.84 1.33
C ILE A 38 -0.86 10.68 2.54
N ASN A 39 -1.96 11.42 2.60
CA ASN A 39 -2.91 11.32 3.69
C ASN A 39 -3.49 9.91 3.81
N VAL A 40 -3.84 9.27 2.68
CA VAL A 40 -4.30 7.88 2.67
C VAL A 40 -3.20 6.93 3.16
N VAL A 41 -1.99 6.99 2.60
CA VAL A 41 -0.89 6.10 3.01
C VAL A 41 -0.58 6.23 4.50
N LYS A 42 -0.54 7.45 5.02
CA LYS A 42 -0.24 7.71 6.44
C LYS A 42 -1.33 7.22 7.39
N LYS A 43 -2.61 7.46 7.05
CA LYS A 43 -3.70 7.33 8.02
C LYS A 43 -4.51 6.06 7.85
N PHE A 44 -4.65 5.52 6.63
CA PHE A 44 -5.58 4.44 6.34
C PHE A 44 -5.39 3.25 7.29
N ASN A 45 -4.17 2.73 7.34
CA ASN A 45 -3.82 1.57 8.16
C ASN A 45 -4.08 1.84 9.65
N SER A 46 -3.63 2.98 10.19
CA SER A 46 -3.88 3.35 11.59
C SER A 46 -5.37 3.51 11.91
N THR A 47 -6.19 3.93 10.94
CA THR A 47 -7.63 4.19 11.10
C THR A 47 -8.42 2.88 11.05
N PHE A 48 -8.09 1.97 10.12
CA PHE A 48 -8.93 0.83 9.79
C PHE A 48 -8.37 -0.53 10.19
N LYS A 49 -7.15 -0.63 10.73
CA LYS A 49 -6.59 -1.92 11.19
C LYS A 49 -7.46 -2.62 12.22
N GLY A 50 -8.13 -1.86 13.10
CA GLY A 50 -9.09 -2.39 14.09
C GLY A 50 -10.31 -3.06 13.45
N ASP A 51 -10.65 -2.69 12.23
CA ASP A 51 -11.73 -3.26 11.43
C ASP A 51 -11.24 -4.30 10.41
N ALA A 52 -9.98 -4.74 10.51
CA ALA A 52 -9.35 -5.70 9.60
C ALA A 52 -9.25 -5.26 8.14
N TRP A 53 -9.03 -3.96 7.89
CA TRP A 53 -8.64 -3.45 6.57
C TRP A 53 -7.16 -3.14 6.49
N VAL A 54 -6.55 -3.48 5.36
CA VAL A 54 -5.18 -3.10 5.00
C VAL A 54 -5.16 -2.41 3.66
N LEU A 55 -4.36 -1.35 3.57
CA LEU A 55 -4.03 -0.73 2.30
C LEU A 55 -3.20 -1.69 1.44
N ASN A 56 -3.58 -1.85 0.18
CA ASN A 56 -2.97 -2.80 -0.75
C ASN A 56 -3.13 -2.33 -2.21
N ASN A 57 -2.58 -3.08 -3.16
CA ASN A 57 -2.53 -2.68 -4.57
C ASN A 57 -3.85 -2.85 -5.34
N TYR A 58 -4.87 -3.47 -4.75
CA TYR A 58 -6.12 -3.82 -5.43
C TYR A 58 -7.30 -2.96 -5.00
N LEU A 59 -7.24 -2.37 -3.80
CA LEU A 59 -8.29 -1.49 -3.32
C LEU A 59 -8.19 -0.13 -4.06
N PRO A 60 -9.26 0.34 -4.73
CA PRO A 60 -9.20 1.59 -5.48
C PRO A 60 -8.86 2.78 -4.59
N PHE A 61 -7.94 3.63 -5.04
CA PHE A 61 -7.47 4.78 -4.28
C PHE A 61 -8.60 5.72 -3.83
N ASP A 62 -9.52 6.07 -4.74
CA ASP A 62 -10.64 6.95 -4.42
C ASP A 62 -11.54 6.37 -3.31
N THR A 63 -11.75 5.05 -3.30
CA THR A 63 -12.48 4.36 -2.24
C THR A 63 -11.78 4.51 -0.89
N CYS A 64 -10.44 4.35 -0.84
CA CYS A 64 -9.67 4.53 0.39
C CYS A 64 -9.74 5.97 0.90
N LYS A 65 -9.64 6.94 -0.01
CA LYS A 65 -9.75 8.38 0.29
C LYS A 65 -11.13 8.72 0.85
N ASP A 66 -12.19 8.31 0.18
CA ASP A 66 -13.57 8.60 0.59
C ASP A 66 -13.91 7.94 1.93
N ALA A 67 -13.47 6.70 2.15
CA ALA A 67 -13.63 6.02 3.43
C ALA A 67 -12.92 6.77 4.56
N LEU A 68 -11.68 7.22 4.33
CA LEU A 68 -10.93 8.00 5.32
C LEU A 68 -11.64 9.32 5.66
N LEU A 69 -12.18 10.03 4.66
CA LEU A 69 -12.96 11.26 4.88
C LEU A 69 -14.24 11.01 5.69
N LEU A 70 -14.87 9.85 5.54
CA LEU A 70 -16.04 9.46 6.33
C LEU A 70 -15.63 9.12 7.78
N ALA A 71 -14.54 8.37 7.95
CA ALA A 71 -14.00 8.03 9.26
C ALA A 71 -13.55 9.28 10.05
N GLU A 72 -12.91 10.25 9.40
CA GLU A 72 -12.52 11.53 10.00
C GLU A 72 -13.74 12.36 10.48
N LYS A 73 -14.92 12.14 9.88
CA LYS A 73 -16.20 12.73 10.32
C LYS A 73 -16.91 11.90 11.40
N GLY A 74 -16.31 10.80 11.86
CA GLY A 74 -16.87 9.89 12.87
C GLY A 74 -17.84 8.84 12.32
N ASP A 75 -17.96 8.69 10.99
CA ASP A 75 -18.90 7.75 10.36
C ASP A 75 -18.18 6.49 9.86
N LEU A 76 -17.73 5.67 10.82
CA LEU A 76 -17.00 4.43 10.53
C LEU A 76 -17.86 3.39 9.80
N ASP A 77 -19.17 3.36 10.03
CA ASP A 77 -20.07 2.42 9.37
C ASP A 77 -20.15 2.72 7.86
N LYS A 78 -20.37 3.99 7.49
CA LYS A 78 -20.34 4.36 6.06
C LYS A 78 -18.94 4.22 5.45
N ALA A 79 -17.88 4.44 6.23
CA ALA A 79 -16.53 4.18 5.77
C ALA A 79 -16.33 2.70 5.42
N ASN A 80 -16.73 1.78 6.29
CA ASN A 80 -16.69 0.33 6.06
C ASN A 80 -17.52 -0.06 4.82
N LEU A 81 -18.74 0.45 4.66
CA LEU A 81 -19.57 0.21 3.48
C LEU A 81 -18.92 0.72 2.18
N THR A 82 -18.18 1.83 2.26
CA THR A 82 -17.42 2.38 1.13
C THR A 82 -16.29 1.45 0.74
N LEU A 83 -15.55 0.91 1.71
CA LEU A 83 -14.48 -0.07 1.47
C LEU A 83 -15.00 -1.38 0.88
N ILE A 84 -16.15 -1.88 1.33
CA ILE A 84 -16.81 -3.06 0.77
C ILE A 84 -17.08 -2.87 -0.73
N LYS A 85 -17.60 -1.72 -1.15
CA LYS A 85 -17.80 -1.40 -2.58
C LYS A 85 -16.49 -1.34 -3.35
N GLY A 86 -15.42 -0.86 -2.71
CA GLY A 86 -14.08 -0.84 -3.28
C GLY A 86 -13.52 -2.24 -3.54
N VAL A 87 -13.77 -3.18 -2.62
CA VAL A 87 -13.34 -4.57 -2.78
C VAL A 87 -13.94 -5.19 -4.03
N THR A 88 -15.24 -5.03 -4.29
CA THR A 88 -15.88 -5.58 -5.49
C THR A 88 -15.14 -5.16 -6.78
N LYS A 89 -14.70 -3.90 -6.87
CA LYS A 89 -13.90 -3.41 -8.01
C LYS A 89 -12.50 -4.01 -8.03
N GLY A 90 -11.89 -4.21 -6.86
CA GLY A 90 -10.55 -4.79 -6.72
C GLY A 90 -10.48 -6.27 -7.09
N ILE A 91 -11.56 -7.03 -6.92
CA ILE A 91 -11.59 -8.48 -7.21
C ILE A 91 -11.27 -8.72 -8.69
N GLU A 92 -11.87 -7.98 -9.61
CA GLU A 92 -11.63 -8.16 -11.05
C GLU A 92 -10.15 -8.01 -11.43
N LEU A 93 -9.50 -6.97 -10.90
CA LEU A 93 -8.06 -6.76 -11.10
C LEU A 93 -7.23 -7.87 -10.46
N PHE A 94 -7.65 -8.35 -9.29
CA PHE A 94 -7.01 -9.47 -8.61
C PHE A 94 -7.10 -10.77 -9.42
N MET A 95 -8.29 -11.10 -9.93
CA MET A 95 -8.50 -12.30 -10.75
C MET A 95 -7.64 -12.27 -12.02
N LEU A 96 -7.54 -11.11 -12.68
CA LEU A 96 -6.66 -10.92 -13.85
C LEU A 96 -5.18 -11.21 -13.52
N HIS A 97 -4.75 -10.93 -12.29
CA HIS A 97 -3.38 -11.13 -11.84
C HIS A 97 -3.09 -12.52 -11.29
N LEU A 98 -4.09 -13.41 -11.12
CA LEU A 98 -3.85 -14.77 -10.61
C LEU A 98 -2.72 -15.51 -11.35
N PRO A 99 -2.70 -15.55 -12.70
CA PRO A 99 -1.71 -16.35 -13.43
C PRO A 99 -0.26 -15.89 -13.26
N SER A 100 -0.02 -14.66 -12.77
CA SER A 100 1.35 -14.15 -12.58
C SER A 100 2.02 -14.59 -11.27
N ALA A 101 1.35 -15.39 -10.44
CA ALA A 101 1.98 -16.09 -9.32
C ALA A 101 1.42 -17.51 -9.18
N GLU A 102 2.29 -18.50 -9.23
CA GLU A 102 1.96 -19.92 -9.22
C GLU A 102 1.15 -20.33 -7.99
N GLU A 103 1.56 -19.90 -6.80
CA GLU A 103 0.94 -20.25 -5.52
C GLU A 103 -0.53 -19.79 -5.47
N PHE A 104 -0.85 -18.67 -6.14
CA PHE A 104 -2.22 -18.17 -6.28
C PHE A 104 -2.96 -18.87 -7.42
N ASN A 105 -2.29 -19.08 -8.55
CA ASN A 105 -2.87 -19.69 -9.75
C ASN A 105 -3.29 -21.15 -9.51
N ASP A 106 -2.55 -21.89 -8.69
CA ASP A 106 -2.90 -23.25 -8.28
C ASP A 106 -4.23 -23.34 -7.52
N ARG A 107 -4.71 -22.20 -6.98
CA ARG A 107 -6.00 -22.08 -6.29
C ARG A 107 -7.03 -21.32 -7.13
N SER A 108 -6.79 -21.11 -8.43
CA SER A 108 -7.69 -20.37 -9.32
C SER A 108 -9.13 -20.86 -9.24
N ALA A 109 -9.36 -22.18 -9.34
CA ALA A 109 -10.70 -22.76 -9.25
C ALA A 109 -11.41 -22.47 -7.90
N ILE A 110 -10.67 -22.45 -6.78
CA ILE A 110 -11.25 -22.11 -5.46
C ILE A 110 -11.61 -20.62 -5.42
N LEU A 111 -10.73 -19.77 -5.94
CA LEU A 111 -10.89 -18.31 -5.95
C LEU A 111 -11.97 -17.85 -6.92
N GLU A 112 -12.10 -18.48 -8.08
CA GLU A 112 -13.18 -18.27 -9.05
C GLU A 112 -14.54 -18.65 -8.43
N ASN A 113 -14.64 -19.82 -7.79
CA ASN A 113 -15.86 -20.21 -7.08
C ASN A 113 -16.20 -19.23 -5.94
N ALA A 114 -15.21 -18.81 -5.16
CA ALA A 114 -15.40 -17.82 -4.11
C ALA A 114 -15.87 -16.46 -4.67
N HIS A 115 -15.39 -16.08 -5.85
CA HIS A 115 -15.80 -14.86 -6.55
C HIS A 115 -17.26 -14.95 -6.98
N ASP A 116 -17.66 -16.01 -7.67
CA ASP A 116 -19.04 -16.22 -8.12
C ASP A 116 -20.03 -16.21 -6.94
N LEU A 117 -19.67 -16.90 -5.86
CA LEU A 117 -20.46 -16.94 -4.63
C LEU A 117 -20.54 -15.56 -3.96
N TYR A 118 -19.46 -14.78 -3.97
CA TYR A 118 -19.47 -13.41 -3.47
C TYR A 118 -20.41 -12.52 -4.27
N LEU A 119 -20.39 -12.60 -5.61
CA LEU A 119 -21.30 -11.85 -6.48
C LEU A 119 -22.77 -12.25 -6.29
N GLN A 120 -23.02 -13.51 -5.97
CA GLN A 120 -24.35 -14.04 -5.63
C GLN A 120 -24.80 -13.67 -4.20
N ASN A 121 -23.99 -12.93 -3.44
CA ASN A 121 -24.18 -12.64 -2.01
C ASN A 121 -24.25 -13.91 -1.13
N ASN A 122 -23.71 -15.04 -1.61
CA ASN A 122 -23.58 -16.26 -0.84
C ASN A 122 -22.31 -16.22 0.03
N HIS A 123 -22.33 -15.33 1.02
CA HIS A 123 -21.20 -15.12 1.93
C HIS A 123 -20.88 -16.35 2.78
N THR A 124 -21.89 -17.16 3.11
CA THR A 124 -21.74 -18.40 3.89
C THR A 124 -20.75 -19.35 3.24
N ALA A 125 -20.79 -19.47 1.91
CA ALA A 125 -19.89 -20.35 1.17
C ALA A 125 -18.62 -19.63 0.70
N ALA A 126 -18.69 -18.35 0.33
CA ALA A 126 -17.53 -17.59 -0.13
C ALA A 126 -16.45 -17.46 0.96
N ILE A 127 -16.85 -17.18 2.21
CA ILE A 127 -15.92 -16.92 3.32
C ILE A 127 -15.02 -18.14 3.61
N PRO A 128 -15.54 -19.36 3.83
CA PRO A 128 -14.70 -20.54 4.02
C PRO A 128 -13.74 -20.82 2.87
N LEU A 129 -14.18 -20.66 1.61
CA LEU A 129 -13.32 -20.87 0.44
C LEU A 129 -12.15 -19.88 0.41
N LEU A 130 -12.41 -18.60 0.71
CA LEU A 130 -11.36 -17.59 0.80
C LEU A 130 -10.35 -17.91 1.91
N LEU A 131 -10.84 -18.31 3.09
CA LEU A 131 -9.97 -18.67 4.22
C LEU A 131 -9.12 -19.90 3.92
N ILE A 132 -9.68 -20.94 3.29
CA ILE A 132 -8.94 -22.14 2.87
C ILE A 132 -7.90 -21.80 1.79
N ALA A 133 -8.26 -20.95 0.82
CA ALA A 133 -7.32 -20.50 -0.20
C ALA A 133 -6.14 -19.74 0.41
N MET A 134 -6.42 -18.79 1.33
CA MET A 134 -5.38 -18.06 2.06
C MET A 134 -4.46 -19.00 2.85
N ASP A 135 -5.02 -19.98 3.57
CA ASP A 135 -4.26 -21.03 4.26
C ASP A 135 -3.30 -21.75 3.31
N GLY A 136 -3.81 -22.27 2.19
CA GLY A 136 -2.99 -22.97 1.19
C GLY A 136 -1.89 -22.10 0.60
N ILE A 137 -2.24 -20.91 0.09
CA ILE A 137 -1.31 -19.97 -0.53
C ILE A 137 -0.18 -19.61 0.45
N SER A 138 -0.53 -19.31 1.69
CA SER A 138 0.45 -18.89 2.69
C SER A 138 1.45 -19.99 3.10
N ASN A 139 1.00 -21.24 3.11
CA ASN A 139 1.87 -22.38 3.37
C ASN A 139 2.86 -22.57 2.22
N ASP A 140 2.40 -22.47 0.97
CA ASP A 140 3.25 -22.64 -0.20
C ASP A 140 4.31 -21.56 -0.33
N ILE A 141 3.99 -20.31 0.00
CA ILE A 141 4.93 -19.19 -0.14
C ILE A 141 6.09 -19.29 0.86
N ALA A 142 5.82 -19.67 2.11
CA ALA A 142 6.80 -19.47 3.16
C ALA A 142 6.92 -20.61 4.18
N ASN A 143 6.19 -21.72 4.02
CA ASN A 143 6.00 -22.76 5.07
C ASN A 143 5.62 -22.18 6.44
N LEU A 144 5.19 -20.91 6.46
CA LEU A 144 4.88 -20.17 7.66
C LEU A 144 3.52 -20.62 8.18
N GLY A 145 2.60 -20.95 7.28
CA GLY A 145 1.19 -20.71 7.51
C GLY A 145 1.00 -19.23 7.84
N LEU A 146 0.17 -18.51 7.08
CA LEU A 146 -0.30 -17.17 7.50
C LEU A 146 -0.86 -17.20 8.92
N PHE A 147 -1.15 -18.39 9.43
CA PHE A 147 -1.85 -18.69 10.65
C PHE A 147 -1.01 -19.41 11.71
N ALA A 148 0.29 -19.67 11.50
CA ALA A 148 1.13 -20.13 12.61
C ALA A 148 1.47 -18.96 13.52
N GLN A 149 1.41 -19.21 14.83
CA GLN A 149 1.84 -18.23 15.83
C GLN A 149 3.30 -17.88 15.60
N ASN A 150 3.62 -16.58 15.53
CA ASN A 150 4.96 -16.01 15.34
C ASN A 150 5.55 -16.07 13.92
N SER A 151 4.74 -16.23 12.87
CA SER A 151 5.24 -16.07 11.50
C SER A 151 5.73 -14.64 11.26
N ASP A 152 7.00 -14.48 10.87
CA ASP A 152 7.56 -13.15 10.58
C ASP A 152 7.09 -12.67 9.20
N LEU A 153 6.11 -11.77 9.20
CA LEU A 153 5.58 -11.15 7.99
C LEU A 153 6.37 -9.89 7.58
N LYS A 154 7.48 -9.55 8.23
CA LYS A 154 8.24 -8.34 7.90
C LYS A 154 8.77 -8.41 6.47
N VAL A 155 8.39 -7.41 5.69
CA VAL A 155 8.92 -7.16 4.35
C VAL A 155 9.35 -5.71 4.31
N TRP A 156 10.54 -5.46 3.78
CA TRP A 156 11.06 -4.11 3.67
C TRP A 156 10.34 -3.34 2.55
N ASP A 157 9.98 -2.10 2.85
CA ASP A 157 9.33 -1.17 1.91
C ASP A 157 8.04 -1.73 1.29
N SER A 158 7.10 -2.10 2.17
CA SER A 158 5.78 -2.63 1.82
C SER A 158 4.66 -1.83 2.50
N ILE A 159 3.73 -1.34 1.68
CA ILE A 159 2.55 -0.60 2.15
C ILE A 159 1.66 -1.44 3.09
N THR A 160 1.68 -2.78 2.93
CA THR A 160 0.93 -3.71 3.76
C THR A 160 1.48 -3.82 5.18
N GLN A 161 2.77 -3.50 5.36
CA GLN A 161 3.46 -3.52 6.64
C GLN A 161 3.74 -2.13 7.20
N TYR A 162 3.21 -1.09 6.59
CA TYR A 162 3.14 0.22 7.20
C TYR A 162 2.29 0.14 8.48
N GLU A 163 2.83 0.64 9.60
CA GLU A 163 2.23 0.52 10.95
C GLU A 163 2.01 -0.94 11.42
N GLU A 164 2.80 -1.89 10.91
CA GLU A 164 2.74 -3.34 11.23
C GLU A 164 1.33 -3.93 11.03
N THR A 165 0.58 -3.37 10.08
CA THR A 165 -0.86 -3.60 9.96
C THR A 165 -1.21 -5.03 9.59
N PHE A 166 -0.47 -5.65 8.66
CA PHE A 166 -0.74 -7.02 8.28
C PHE A 166 -0.45 -8.00 9.43
N THR A 167 0.64 -7.77 10.17
CA THR A 167 0.95 -8.50 11.41
C THR A 167 -0.14 -8.30 12.49
N TYR A 168 -0.62 -7.07 12.69
CA TYR A 168 -1.72 -6.79 13.62
C TYR A 168 -2.97 -7.62 13.28
N ILE A 169 -3.36 -7.67 12.01
CA ILE A 169 -4.54 -8.43 11.56
C ILE A 169 -4.35 -9.92 11.76
N GLN A 170 -3.15 -10.42 11.44
CA GLN A 170 -2.79 -11.81 11.64
C GLN A 170 -3.01 -12.23 13.10
N GLU A 171 -2.45 -11.47 14.03
CA GLU A 171 -2.50 -11.75 15.47
C GLU A 171 -3.90 -11.57 16.06
N ASN A 172 -4.61 -10.52 15.66
CA ASN A 172 -5.86 -10.12 16.31
C ASN A 172 -7.11 -10.75 15.70
N PHE A 173 -7.05 -11.25 14.46
CA PHE A 173 -8.23 -11.81 13.78
C PHE A 173 -7.98 -13.21 13.23
N LEU A 174 -6.88 -13.41 12.51
CA LEU A 174 -6.66 -14.65 11.77
C LEU A 174 -6.18 -15.82 12.66
N THR A 175 -5.34 -15.54 13.64
CA THR A 175 -4.78 -16.54 14.57
C THR A 175 -5.44 -16.52 15.95
N LYS A 176 -6.30 -15.54 16.21
CA LYS A 176 -6.97 -15.37 17.49
C LYS A 176 -7.83 -16.60 17.81
N SER A 177 -7.50 -17.28 18.92
CA SER A 177 -8.25 -18.45 19.37
C SER A 177 -9.69 -18.07 19.73
N ARG A 178 -10.64 -18.87 19.25
CA ARG A 178 -12.08 -18.74 19.51
C ARG A 178 -12.59 -20.06 20.06
N THR A 179 -12.61 -20.20 21.39
CA THR A 179 -12.91 -21.50 22.04
C THR A 179 -14.38 -21.69 22.39
N LYS A 180 -15.15 -20.60 22.49
CA LYS A 180 -16.57 -20.62 22.85
C LYS A 180 -17.44 -20.42 21.60
N THR A 181 -18.58 -21.10 21.56
CA THR A 181 -19.60 -20.83 20.56
C THR A 181 -20.16 -19.42 20.77
N ASN A 182 -20.18 -18.66 19.69
CA ASN A 182 -20.68 -17.31 19.59
C ASN A 182 -21.85 -17.29 18.59
N LEU A 183 -23.00 -16.86 19.07
CA LEU A 183 -24.23 -16.70 18.28
C LEU A 183 -24.46 -15.24 17.88
N GLU A 184 -23.62 -14.30 18.33
CA GLU A 184 -23.69 -12.92 17.86
C GLU A 184 -23.16 -12.83 16.44
N GLU A 185 -23.73 -11.89 15.66
CA GLU A 185 -23.18 -11.55 14.36
C GLU A 185 -21.76 -10.98 14.53
N ILE A 186 -20.85 -11.39 13.64
CA ILE A 186 -19.48 -10.85 13.60
C ILE A 186 -19.24 -10.10 12.30
N TYR A 187 -18.42 -9.06 12.38
CA TYR A 187 -18.01 -8.25 11.22
C TYR A 187 -16.53 -8.35 10.91
N LEU A 188 -15.82 -9.29 11.56
CA LEU A 188 -14.38 -9.49 11.46
C LEU A 188 -14.09 -10.93 11.01
N PRO A 189 -13.03 -11.16 10.21
CA PRO A 189 -12.70 -12.47 9.69
C PRO A 189 -11.96 -13.31 10.74
N TYR A 190 -12.64 -13.69 11.82
CA TYR A 190 -12.10 -14.58 12.85
C TYR A 190 -11.91 -16.01 12.32
N ARG A 191 -10.85 -16.25 11.53
CA ARG A 191 -10.59 -17.50 10.80
C ARG A 191 -10.71 -18.73 11.68
N ASN A 192 -10.13 -18.72 12.89
CA ASN A 192 -10.24 -19.82 13.85
C ASN A 192 -11.70 -20.11 14.20
N GLY A 193 -12.46 -19.09 14.57
CA GLY A 193 -13.85 -19.27 14.98
C GLY A 193 -14.77 -19.69 13.84
N ILE A 194 -14.57 -19.12 12.65
CA ILE A 194 -15.36 -19.44 11.46
C ILE A 194 -15.10 -20.90 11.02
N LEU A 195 -13.84 -21.29 10.84
CA LEU A 195 -13.51 -22.62 10.32
C LEU A 195 -13.75 -23.75 11.34
N HIS A 196 -13.77 -23.45 12.64
CA HIS A 196 -14.15 -24.42 13.68
C HIS A 196 -15.64 -24.38 14.05
N GLY A 197 -16.46 -23.59 13.35
CA GLY A 197 -17.91 -23.50 13.62
C GLY A 197 -18.26 -22.90 14.99
N ARG A 198 -17.34 -22.10 15.55
CA ARG A 198 -17.53 -21.40 16.83
C ARG A 198 -18.22 -20.06 16.63
N ASP A 199 -17.86 -19.33 15.60
CA ASP A 199 -18.58 -18.14 15.17
C ASP A 199 -19.62 -18.55 14.14
N VAL A 200 -20.90 -18.56 14.53
CA VAL A 200 -21.97 -19.14 13.70
C VAL A 200 -22.56 -18.12 12.72
N ASN A 201 -22.72 -16.87 13.14
CA ASN A 201 -23.37 -15.81 12.37
C ASN A 201 -22.34 -14.89 11.68
N PHE A 202 -21.43 -15.49 10.90
CA PHE A 202 -20.38 -14.77 10.16
C PHE A 202 -20.79 -14.33 8.75
N SER A 203 -21.94 -14.79 8.27
CA SER A 203 -22.33 -14.68 6.86
C SER A 203 -22.87 -13.29 6.52
N ASN A 204 -21.96 -12.37 6.21
CA ASN A 204 -22.31 -11.03 5.74
C ASN A 204 -21.24 -10.43 4.80
N SER A 205 -21.60 -9.31 4.19
CA SER A 205 -20.74 -8.58 3.25
C SER A 205 -19.47 -8.02 3.90
N HIS A 206 -19.49 -7.72 5.21
CA HIS A 206 -18.32 -7.19 5.92
C HIS A 206 -17.24 -8.26 6.02
N VAL A 207 -17.57 -9.45 6.53
CA VAL A 207 -16.60 -10.53 6.69
C VAL A 207 -16.05 -10.97 5.34
N SER A 208 -16.92 -11.18 4.34
CA SER A 208 -16.49 -11.61 3.01
C SER A 208 -15.60 -10.58 2.29
N ALA A 209 -15.93 -9.29 2.36
CA ALA A 209 -15.09 -8.25 1.77
C ALA A 209 -13.73 -8.10 2.48
N LYS A 210 -13.70 -8.28 3.81
CA LYS A 210 -12.46 -8.28 4.59
C LYS A 210 -11.59 -9.50 4.26
N CYS A 211 -12.17 -10.68 4.07
CA CYS A 211 -11.44 -11.85 3.56
C CYS A 211 -10.77 -11.57 2.20
N TRP A 212 -11.50 -10.95 1.27
CA TRP A 212 -10.92 -10.52 -0.01
C TRP A 212 -9.81 -9.49 0.15
N ASN A 213 -10.01 -8.48 1.01
CA ASN A 213 -8.98 -7.48 1.31
C ASN A 213 -7.69 -8.11 1.88
N ILE A 214 -7.82 -9.10 2.77
CA ILE A 214 -6.69 -9.83 3.31
C ILE A 214 -6.00 -10.67 2.22
N LEU A 215 -6.75 -11.29 1.31
CA LEU A 215 -6.18 -11.99 0.17
C LEU A 215 -5.42 -11.04 -0.78
N PHE A 216 -5.93 -9.83 -1.03
CA PHE A 216 -5.23 -8.77 -1.77
C PHE A 216 -3.95 -8.34 -1.08
N THR A 217 -3.99 -8.25 0.25
CA THR A 217 -2.86 -7.92 1.11
C THR A 217 -1.79 -8.99 1.01
N LEU A 218 -2.16 -10.26 1.13
CA LEU A 218 -1.25 -11.39 0.95
C LEU A 218 -0.55 -11.35 -0.42
N ARG A 219 -1.28 -11.03 -1.49
CA ARG A 219 -0.69 -10.89 -2.82
C ARG A 219 0.25 -9.70 -2.95
N THR A 220 -0.13 -8.56 -2.40
CA THR A 220 0.71 -7.35 -2.39
C THR A 220 2.01 -7.61 -1.62
N TRP A 221 1.88 -8.18 -0.42
CA TRP A 221 2.99 -8.60 0.43
C TRP A 221 3.93 -9.59 -0.29
N TYR A 222 3.37 -10.60 -0.94
CA TYR A 222 4.15 -11.59 -1.70
C TYR A 222 4.98 -10.96 -2.82
N ILE A 223 4.38 -10.03 -3.57
CA ILE A 223 5.09 -9.29 -4.63
C ILE A 223 6.20 -8.42 -4.02
N ASP A 224 5.91 -7.74 -2.91
CA ASP A 224 6.90 -6.91 -2.22
C ASP A 224 8.08 -7.74 -1.70
N GLN A 225 7.81 -8.92 -1.13
CA GLN A 225 8.82 -9.85 -0.65
C GLN A 225 9.73 -10.31 -1.79
N LYS A 226 9.15 -10.75 -2.92
CA LYS A 226 9.92 -11.16 -4.10
C LYS A 226 10.80 -10.04 -4.67
N ASN A 227 10.33 -8.80 -4.60
CA ASN A 227 11.02 -7.63 -5.15
C ASN A 227 11.96 -6.94 -4.15
N GLU A 228 12.02 -7.38 -2.89
CA GLU A 228 12.72 -6.68 -1.83
C GLU A 228 14.19 -6.41 -2.17
N LEU A 229 14.92 -7.43 -2.62
CA LEU A 229 16.33 -7.31 -3.01
C LEU A 229 16.52 -6.32 -4.17
N TYR A 230 15.59 -6.28 -5.10
CA TYR A 230 15.62 -5.35 -6.23
C TYR A 230 15.38 -3.91 -5.77
N LYS A 231 14.38 -3.68 -4.91
CA LYS A 231 14.09 -2.35 -4.37
C LYS A 231 15.25 -1.82 -3.53
N LYS A 232 15.90 -2.66 -2.71
CA LYS A 232 17.10 -2.29 -1.94
C LYS A 232 18.24 -1.83 -2.84
N LYS A 233 18.57 -2.59 -3.90
CA LYS A 233 19.59 -2.20 -4.89
C LYS A 233 19.25 -0.89 -5.61
N GLN A 234 17.98 -0.66 -5.95
CA GLN A 234 17.57 0.61 -6.55
C GLN A 234 17.78 1.79 -5.58
N LEU A 235 17.43 1.62 -4.30
CA LEU A 235 17.61 2.66 -3.29
C LEU A 235 19.10 2.95 -3.04
N GLU A 236 19.95 1.92 -3.00
CA GLU A 236 21.41 2.06 -2.92
C GLU A 236 21.97 2.88 -4.10
N ASN A 237 21.58 2.52 -5.33
CA ASN A 237 21.98 3.26 -6.54
C ASN A 237 21.49 4.73 -6.52
N GLN A 238 20.30 4.99 -5.95
CA GLN A 238 19.79 6.35 -5.79
C GLN A 238 20.56 7.14 -4.72
N SER A 239 20.98 6.50 -3.62
CA SER A 239 21.84 7.14 -2.61
C SER A 239 23.24 7.46 -3.15
N ASP A 240 23.81 6.61 -4.01
CA ASP A 240 25.08 6.90 -4.70
C ASP A 240 24.94 8.07 -5.68
N GLN A 241 23.74 8.26 -6.24
CA GLN A 241 23.41 9.42 -7.06
C GLN A 241 23.19 10.69 -6.21
N LYS A 242 22.78 10.54 -4.94
CA LYS A 242 22.64 11.64 -3.95
C LYS A 242 24.00 12.22 -3.52
N ASN A 243 25.10 11.47 -3.57
CA ASN A 243 26.46 12.03 -3.44
C ASN A 243 26.81 13.00 -4.60
N LYS A 244 26.11 12.96 -5.74
CA LYS A 244 26.20 14.01 -6.76
C LYS A 244 25.33 15.24 -6.44
N ASN A 245 24.38 15.14 -5.51
CA ASN A 245 23.65 16.29 -5.00
C ASN A 245 24.48 17.07 -3.97
N GLU A 246 25.51 16.50 -3.34
CA GLU A 246 26.51 17.28 -2.59
C GLU A 246 27.32 18.19 -3.52
N ILE A 247 27.58 17.75 -4.75
CA ILE A 247 28.13 18.60 -5.81
C ILE A 247 27.13 19.72 -6.18
N PHE A 248 25.82 19.43 -6.18
CA PHE A 248 24.78 20.42 -6.43
C PHE A 248 24.64 21.44 -5.28
N GLU A 249 24.70 21.01 -4.02
CA GLU A 249 24.75 21.90 -2.84
C GLU A 249 26.03 22.74 -2.82
N HIS A 250 27.17 22.18 -3.26
CA HIS A 250 28.40 22.93 -3.48
C HIS A 250 28.22 24.01 -4.56
N TYR A 251 27.56 23.70 -5.68
CA TYR A 251 27.23 24.69 -6.71
C TYR A 251 26.22 25.74 -6.24
N LEU A 252 25.21 25.37 -5.45
CA LEU A 252 24.23 26.29 -4.85
C LEU A 252 24.87 27.22 -3.82
N THR A 253 25.81 26.70 -3.03
CA THR A 253 26.58 27.48 -2.04
C THR A 253 27.52 28.45 -2.75
N ALA A 254 28.28 27.98 -3.75
CA ALA A 254 29.12 28.83 -4.58
C ALA A 254 28.32 29.90 -5.37
N PHE A 255 27.09 29.60 -5.76
CA PHE A 255 26.17 30.54 -6.40
C PHE A 255 25.64 31.60 -5.40
N LYS A 256 25.32 31.21 -4.16
CA LYS A 256 24.92 32.12 -3.08
C LYS A 256 26.08 33.03 -2.62
N GLU A 257 27.30 32.52 -2.62
CA GLU A 257 28.51 33.31 -2.30
C GLU A 257 28.82 34.33 -3.40
N ARG A 258 28.68 33.97 -4.68
CA ARG A 258 28.84 34.91 -5.82
C ARG A 258 27.75 35.98 -5.90
N SER A 259 26.54 35.69 -5.45
CA SER A 259 25.44 36.67 -5.43
C SER A 259 25.53 37.68 -4.29
N ASN A 260 26.36 37.41 -3.27
CA ASN A 260 26.66 38.37 -2.20
C ASN A 260 27.80 39.35 -2.57
N GLU A 261 28.52 39.14 -3.66
CA GLU A 261 29.67 39.97 -4.08
C GLU A 261 29.39 40.92 -5.26
N ALA A 262 28.16 41.03 -5.78
CA ALA A 262 27.89 41.93 -6.90
C ALA A 262 26.53 42.64 -6.80
N ASN A 263 26.58 43.93 -6.43
CA ASN A 263 25.63 44.93 -6.90
C ASN A 263 25.77 45.05 -8.43
N PHE A 264 24.90 44.41 -9.22
CA PHE A 264 24.46 44.99 -10.49
C PHE A 264 23.20 44.32 -11.04
N THR A 265 22.31 45.20 -11.49
CA THR A 265 21.12 45.03 -12.32
C THR A 265 21.38 44.20 -13.58
N ASP A 266 20.52 43.23 -13.88
CA ASP A 266 19.59 43.28 -15.02
C ASP A 266 18.81 41.95 -15.06
N ASP A 267 17.55 42.03 -15.49
CA ASP A 267 16.75 40.88 -15.88
C ASP A 267 17.53 40.02 -16.91
N PHE A 268 17.21 38.72 -17.02
CA PHE A 268 17.77 37.70 -17.95
C PHE A 268 18.74 36.62 -17.42
N GLY A 269 18.78 36.34 -16.11
CA GLY A 269 19.53 35.18 -15.57
C GLY A 269 18.69 33.93 -15.22
N VAL A 270 17.50 34.12 -14.64
CA VAL A 270 16.72 33.03 -14.00
C VAL A 270 16.08 32.09 -15.03
N ILE A 271 15.72 32.62 -16.21
CA ILE A 271 15.10 31.81 -17.28
C ILE A 271 16.10 30.77 -17.80
N ASN A 272 17.40 31.07 -17.88
CA ASN A 272 18.36 30.20 -18.54
C ASN A 272 18.78 28.96 -17.70
N VAL A 273 18.66 29.02 -16.37
CA VAL A 273 18.93 27.87 -15.48
C VAL A 273 17.75 26.91 -15.46
N THR A 274 16.53 27.45 -15.41
CA THR A 274 15.30 26.66 -15.46
C THR A 274 15.13 25.97 -16.82
N THR A 275 15.42 26.67 -17.92
CA THR A 275 15.37 26.09 -19.28
C THR A 275 16.43 24.99 -19.46
N LYS A 276 17.66 25.16 -18.96
CA LYS A 276 18.67 24.07 -19.01
C LYS A 276 18.31 22.86 -18.15
N PHE A 277 17.63 23.07 -17.03
CA PHE A 277 17.13 21.98 -16.19
C PHE A 277 16.00 21.21 -16.90
N PHE A 278 15.06 21.91 -17.54
CA PHE A 278 14.00 21.27 -18.33
C PHE A 278 14.50 20.65 -19.64
N ASP A 279 15.49 21.21 -20.32
CA ASP A 279 16.11 20.60 -21.52
C ASP A 279 16.87 19.31 -21.18
N SER A 280 17.50 19.25 -20.00
CA SER A 280 18.11 18.03 -19.47
C SER A 280 17.08 16.97 -19.07
N PHE A 281 15.84 17.36 -18.77
CA PHE A 281 14.76 16.47 -18.32
C PHE A 281 13.82 16.05 -19.46
N GLY A 282 13.59 16.92 -20.44
CA GLY A 282 12.72 16.74 -21.60
C GLY A 282 13.35 15.95 -22.76
N ASN A 283 14.68 15.93 -22.88
CA ASN A 283 15.39 15.14 -23.90
C ASN A 283 15.33 13.61 -23.71
N LYS A 284 14.47 13.10 -22.82
CA LYS A 284 14.15 11.66 -22.75
C LYS A 284 12.79 11.28 -23.32
N LYS A 285 12.05 12.18 -23.96
CA LYS A 285 10.82 11.83 -24.70
C LYS A 285 10.66 12.57 -26.03
N GLY A 286 11.14 11.96 -27.11
CA GLY A 286 10.65 12.15 -28.48
C GLY A 286 11.66 12.68 -29.50
N GLY A 287 12.03 11.85 -30.49
CA GLY A 287 12.72 12.30 -31.72
C GLY A 287 13.49 11.22 -32.46
N GLU A 288 12.92 10.72 -33.55
CA GLU A 288 13.36 9.62 -34.42
C GLU A 288 14.62 9.89 -35.28
N LYS A 289 15.22 8.78 -35.74
CA LYS A 289 15.94 8.53 -37.02
C LYS A 289 17.01 9.52 -37.48
N LEU A 290 18.20 8.99 -37.82
CA LEU A 290 18.75 9.06 -39.19
C LEU A 290 19.87 8.04 -39.40
N SER A 291 19.87 7.53 -40.63
CA SER A 291 20.71 6.52 -41.28
C SER A 291 22.19 6.88 -41.37
N HIS A 292 23.05 5.86 -41.24
CA HIS A 292 23.92 5.37 -42.33
C HIS A 292 24.29 3.92 -42.08
#